data_AF-A0A146KD26-F1
#
_entry.id   AF-A0A146KD26-F1
#
_cell.length_a   1.000
_cell.length_b   1.000
_cell.length_c   1.000
_cell.angle_alpha   90.00
_cell.angle_beta   90.00
_cell.angle_gamma   90.00
#
_symmetry.space_group_name_H-M   'P 1'
#
loop_
_entity.id
_entity.type
_entity.pdbx_description
1 polymer ?
#
loop_
_entity_poly.entity_id
_entity_poly.type
_entity_poly.pdbx_seq_one_letter_code
_entity_poly.pdbx_strand_id
1 'polypeptide(L)'
;MYVENKNNLTNQQNCYQAVVAGLTSPKNKQIEKASNYFSGGRAPFNMCGALYAAINMSPEKHDDILSKFQHLAGGTTCSEVKNKNFSCSELVDLAMKLAK
;
A
#
# COMPACT_ATOMS: atom_id res chain seq x y z
N MET A 1 23.83 15.38 -10.84
CA MET A 1 23.81 14.22 -9.92
C MET A 1 22.37 13.85 -9.65
N TYR A 2 21.80 12.93 -10.43
CA TYR A 2 20.54 12.25 -10.10
C TYR A 2 20.84 10.78 -10.29
N VAL A 3 21.02 10.04 -9.18
CA VAL A 3 21.14 8.59 -9.24
C VAL A 3 19.71 8.07 -9.24
N GLU A 4 19.22 7.73 -10.42
CA GLU A 4 17.99 6.94 -10.58
C GLU A 4 18.20 5.60 -9.89
N ASN A 5 17.82 5.50 -8.62
CA ASN A 5 17.82 4.24 -7.93
C ASN A 5 16.56 3.47 -8.31
N LYS A 6 16.61 2.84 -9.49
CA LYS A 6 15.75 1.71 -9.86
C LYS A 6 16.07 0.56 -8.91
N ASN A 7 15.58 0.66 -7.68
CA ASN A 7 15.70 -0.43 -6.71
C ASN A 7 14.95 -1.61 -7.28
N ASN A 8 15.75 -2.63 -7.64
CA ASN A 8 15.34 -3.98 -7.91
C ASN A 8 14.15 -4.38 -7.02
N LEU A 9 12.98 -4.55 -7.64
CA LEU A 9 11.86 -5.30 -7.07
C LEU A 9 12.32 -6.76 -6.94
N THR A 10 13.10 -7.06 -5.91
CA THR A 10 13.40 -8.43 -5.53
C THR A 10 12.10 -9.08 -5.08
N ASN A 11 11.93 -10.33 -5.50
CA ASN A 11 10.69 -11.11 -5.59
C ASN A 11 9.96 -11.43 -4.26
N GLN A 12 10.01 -10.58 -3.23
CA GLN A 12 9.46 -10.86 -1.90
C GLN A 12 8.76 -9.69 -1.19
N GLN A 13 8.61 -8.52 -1.81
CA GLN A 13 7.87 -7.43 -1.18
C GLN A 13 6.36 -7.58 -1.37
N ASN A 14 5.60 -7.56 -0.27
CA ASN A 14 4.15 -7.55 -0.33
C ASN A 14 3.59 -6.13 -0.59
N CYS A 15 2.31 -6.04 -0.95
CA CYS A 15 1.66 -4.78 -1.29
C CYS A 15 1.71 -3.72 -0.18
N TYR A 16 1.75 -4.13 1.09
CA TYR A 16 1.93 -3.20 2.21
C TYR A 16 3.36 -2.63 2.23
N GLN A 17 4.36 -3.50 2.06
CA GLN A 17 5.79 -3.13 2.04
C GLN A 17 6.11 -2.13 0.93
N ALA A 18 5.55 -2.33 -0.26
CA ALA A 18 5.80 -1.45 -1.40
C ALA A 18 5.30 -0.02 -1.15
N VAL A 19 4.10 0.15 -0.55
CA VAL A 19 3.56 1.47 -0.19
C VAL A 19 4.38 2.12 0.92
N VAL A 20 4.75 1.37 1.96
CA VAL A 20 5.60 1.89 3.04
C VAL A 20 6.96 2.35 2.50
N ALA A 21 7.60 1.56 1.64
CA ALA A 21 8.88 1.92 1.03
C ALA A 21 8.78 3.18 0.14
N GLY A 22 7.66 3.35 -0.58
CA GLY A 22 7.42 4.52 -1.43
C GLY A 22 7.08 5.81 -0.65
N LEU A 23 6.57 5.69 0.58
CA LEU A 23 6.18 6.83 1.42
C LEU A 23 7.17 7.15 2.55
N THR A 24 8.09 6.24 2.87
CA THR A 24 9.05 6.39 3.98
C THR A 24 10.38 6.98 3.50
N SER A 25 10.82 8.07 4.14
CA SER A 25 12.24 8.47 4.16
C SER A 25 13.01 7.65 5.21
N PRO A 26 14.34 7.44 5.10
CA PRO A 26 15.16 6.45 5.83
C PRO A 26 15.12 6.43 7.38
N LYS A 27 14.28 7.24 8.03
CA LYS A 27 14.09 7.31 9.49
C LYS A 27 13.07 6.32 10.08
N ASN A 28 12.18 5.69 9.31
CA ASN A 28 11.13 4.81 9.88
C ASN A 28 11.39 3.30 9.67
N LYS A 29 12.47 2.78 10.27
CA LYS A 29 12.80 1.33 10.28
C LYS A 29 11.82 0.45 11.07
N GLN A 30 10.90 1.01 11.85
CA GLN A 30 9.97 0.22 12.67
C GLN A 30 8.77 -0.33 11.89
N ILE A 31 8.35 0.33 10.81
CA ILE A 31 7.19 -0.10 9.99
C ILE A 31 7.52 -1.34 9.16
N GLU A 32 8.81 -1.57 8.87
CA GLU A 32 9.31 -2.69 8.09
C GLU A 32 9.13 -4.05 8.78
N LYS A 33 9.16 -4.13 10.12
CA LYS A 33 9.00 -5.42 10.83
C LYS A 33 7.56 -5.94 10.89
N ALA A 34 6.56 -5.07 10.98
CA ALA A 34 5.15 -5.46 10.99
C ALA A 34 4.64 -5.84 9.58
N SER A 35 5.33 -5.35 8.55
CA SER A 35 4.92 -5.42 7.15
C SER A 35 4.83 -6.84 6.57
N ASN A 36 5.60 -7.82 7.08
CA ASN A 36 5.60 -9.20 6.58
C ASN A 36 4.25 -9.91 6.74
N TYR A 37 3.41 -9.46 7.68
CA TYR A 37 2.14 -10.12 8.01
C TYR A 37 0.96 -9.60 7.18
N PHE A 38 1.08 -8.47 6.47
CA PHE A 38 -0.05 -7.80 5.79
C PHE A 38 -0.19 -8.14 4.30
N SER A 39 0.31 -9.30 3.88
CA SER A 39 0.20 -9.77 2.50
C SER A 39 -1.13 -10.48 2.20
N GLY A 40 -1.67 -10.31 1.00
CA GLY A 40 -2.77 -11.15 0.49
C GLY A 40 -4.11 -11.03 1.22
N GLY A 41 -4.42 -9.86 1.81
CA GLY A 41 -5.64 -9.68 2.60
C GLY A 41 -5.49 -10.12 4.06
N ARG A 42 -4.26 -10.27 4.57
CA ARG A 42 -4.00 -10.52 6.00
C ARG A 42 -3.86 -9.25 6.82
N ALA A 43 -4.12 -8.09 6.21
CA ALA A 43 -4.35 -6.88 6.99
C ALA A 43 -5.64 -7.04 7.83
N PRO A 44 -5.76 -6.32 8.96
CA PRO A 44 -6.99 -6.35 9.76
C PRO A 44 -8.24 -6.19 8.88
N PHE A 45 -9.29 -6.95 9.19
CA PHE A 45 -10.57 -6.95 8.45
C PHE A 45 -10.49 -7.38 6.98
N ASN A 46 -9.49 -8.17 6.58
CA ASN A 46 -9.22 -8.58 5.20
C ASN A 46 -8.91 -7.41 4.23
N MET A 47 -8.52 -6.26 4.78
CA MET A 47 -8.26 -5.05 4.01
C MET A 47 -7.12 -5.24 3.00
N CYS A 48 -7.16 -4.50 1.91
CA CYS A 48 -6.03 -4.40 0.98
C CYS A 48 -4.80 -3.88 1.73
N GLY A 49 -3.68 -4.60 1.67
CA GLY A 49 -2.46 -4.22 2.36
C GLY A 49 -1.89 -2.88 1.87
N ALA A 50 -2.10 -2.52 0.60
CA ALA A 50 -1.68 -1.22 0.07
C ALA A 50 -2.49 -0.06 0.68
N LEU A 51 -3.82 -0.21 0.76
CA LEU A 51 -4.70 0.75 1.42
C LEU A 51 -4.37 0.88 2.90
N TYR A 52 -4.22 -0.25 3.60
CA TYR A 52 -3.88 -0.26 5.02
C TYR A 52 -2.53 0.44 5.28
N ALA A 53 -1.53 0.26 4.41
CA ALA A 53 -0.28 1.00 4.52
C ALA A 53 -0.47 2.51 4.33
N ALA A 54 -1.21 2.94 3.31
CA ALA A 54 -1.41 4.36 3.02
C ALA A 54 -2.10 5.10 4.16
N ILE A 55 -3.16 4.54 4.73
CA ILE A 55 -3.89 5.18 5.85
C ILE A 55 -3.07 5.22 7.14
N ASN A 56 -2.18 4.24 7.38
CA ASN A 56 -1.28 4.24 8.53
C ASN A 56 -0.11 5.22 8.35
N MET A 57 0.33 5.45 7.12
CA MET A 57 1.40 6.40 6.80
C MET A 57 0.92 7.86 6.79
N SER A 58 -0.37 8.09 6.52
CA SER A 58 -1.00 9.41 6.43
C SER A 58 -2.31 9.44 7.24
N PRO A 59 -2.25 9.32 8.57
CA PRO A 59 -3.44 9.24 9.42
C PRO A 59 -4.33 10.49 9.30
N GLU A 60 -3.75 11.66 9.02
CA GLU A 60 -4.48 12.90 8.80
C GLU A 60 -5.35 12.90 7.53
N LYS A 61 -5.09 11.98 6.59
CA LYS A 61 -5.86 11.78 5.36
C LYS A 61 -6.64 10.47 5.35
N HIS A 62 -6.78 9.80 6.51
CA HIS A 62 -7.36 8.46 6.61
C HIS A 62 -8.67 8.30 5.83
N ASP A 63 -9.68 9.13 6.13
CA ASP A 63 -11.02 9.01 5.54
C ASP A 63 -11.04 9.37 4.05
N ASP A 64 -10.20 10.33 3.65
CA ASP A 64 -10.08 10.76 2.26
C ASP A 64 -9.42 9.66 1.40
N ILE A 65 -8.34 9.05 1.89
CA ILE A 65 -7.67 7.92 1.24
C ILE A 65 -8.63 6.73 1.15
N LEU A 66 -9.32 6.40 2.25
CA LEU A 66 -10.26 5.26 2.29
C LEU A 66 -11.40 5.45 1.27
N SER A 67 -12.04 6.62 1.27
CA SER A 67 -13.15 6.94 0.38
C SER A 67 -12.71 6.93 -1.09
N LYS A 68 -11.60 7.60 -1.42
CA LYS A 68 -11.08 7.66 -2.80
C LYS A 68 -10.61 6.31 -3.29
N PHE A 69 -9.94 5.53 -2.44
CA PHE A 69 -9.50 4.18 -2.79
C PHE A 69 -10.70 3.28 -3.08
N GLN A 70 -11.73 3.30 -2.22
CA GLN A 70 -12.95 2.53 -2.44
C GLN A 70 -13.65 2.93 -3.73
N HIS A 71 -13.74 4.24 -4.02
CA HIS A 71 -14.36 4.75 -5.24
C HIS A 71 -13.60 4.31 -6.51
N LEU A 72 -12.26 4.35 -6.48
CA LEU A 72 -11.42 4.07 -7.65
C LEU A 72 -11.14 2.57 -7.85
N ALA A 73 -10.91 1.82 -6.78
CA ALA A 73 -10.63 0.38 -6.83
C ALA A 73 -11.90 -0.48 -6.77
N GLY A 74 -13.04 0.12 -6.43
CA GLY A 74 -14.33 -0.57 -6.31
C GLY A 74 -14.44 -1.50 -5.10
N GLY A 75 -13.60 -1.32 -4.09
CA GLY A 75 -13.54 -2.13 -2.88
C GLY A 75 -12.43 -1.69 -1.92
N THR A 76 -12.44 -2.21 -0.70
CA THR A 76 -11.42 -1.91 0.33
C THR A 76 -10.68 -3.16 0.77
N THR A 77 -11.24 -4.35 0.53
CA THR A 77 -10.61 -5.64 0.83
C THR A 77 -9.84 -6.18 -0.37
N CYS A 78 -8.84 -7.03 -0.12
CA CYS A 78 -8.03 -7.66 -1.16
C CYS A 78 -8.89 -8.49 -2.14
N SER A 79 -9.91 -9.18 -1.63
CA SER A 79 -10.80 -10.01 -2.44
C SER A 79 -11.71 -9.18 -3.34
N GLU A 80 -12.26 -8.07 -2.86
CA GLU A 80 -13.11 -7.19 -3.66
C GLU A 80 -12.36 -6.58 -4.84
N VAL A 81 -11.18 -6.02 -4.58
CA VAL A 81 -10.37 -5.36 -5.62
C VAL A 81 -9.77 -6.35 -6.62
N LYS A 82 -9.43 -7.57 -6.18
CA LYS A 82 -9.01 -8.65 -7.08
C LYS A 82 -10.13 -9.09 -8.03
N ASN A 83 -11.36 -9.14 -7.55
CA ASN A 83 -12.53 -9.45 -8.39
C ASN A 83 -12.84 -8.35 -9.43
N LYS A 84 -12.16 -7.20 -9.34
CA LYS A 84 -12.26 -6.07 -10.27
C LYS A 84 -11.09 -5.97 -11.25
N ASN A 85 -10.28 -7.03 -11.38
CA ASN A 85 -9.09 -7.10 -12.24
C ASN A 85 -7.94 -6.14 -11.87
N PHE A 86 -7.90 -5.60 -10.65
CA PHE A 86 -6.73 -4.84 -10.20
C PHE A 86 -5.59 -5.78 -9.80
N SER A 87 -4.41 -5.54 -10.35
CA SER A 87 -3.17 -6.14 -9.87
C SER A 87 -2.73 -5.51 -8.54
N CYS A 88 -1.96 -6.26 -7.75
CA CYS A 88 -1.39 -5.75 -6.50
C CYS A 88 -0.52 -4.50 -6.73
N SER A 89 0.19 -4.42 -7.86
CA SER A 89 1.00 -3.25 -8.24
C SER A 89 0.16 -2.00 -8.50
N GLU A 90 -0.97 -2.14 -9.19
CA GLU A 90 -1.87 -1.00 -9.45
C GLU A 90 -2.48 -0.44 -8.17
N LEU A 91 -2.82 -1.33 -7.22
CA LEU A 91 -3.34 -0.93 -5.91
C LEU A 91 -2.29 -0.22 -5.06
N VAL A 92 -1.02 -0.63 -5.17
CA VAL A 92 0.12 0.04 -4.54
C VAL A 92 0.29 1.45 -5.10
N ASP A 93 0.32 1.60 -6.43
CA ASP A 93 0.44 2.90 -7.08
C ASP A 93 -0.72 3.83 -6.74
N LEU A 94 -1.94 3.30 -6.73
CA LEU A 94 -3.13 4.05 -6.32
C LEU A 94 -3.02 4.52 -4.86
N ALA A 95 -2.69 3.62 -3.94
CA ALA A 95 -2.56 3.94 -2.52
C ALA A 95 -1.47 5.00 -2.26
N MET A 96 -0.31 4.90 -2.94
CA MET A 96 0.75 5.91 -2.84
C MET A 96 0.33 7.27 -3.39
N LYS A 97 -0.42 7.31 -4.50
CA LYS A 97 -0.93 8.57 -5.06
C LYS A 97 -1.91 9.27 -4.13
N LEU A 98 -2.73 8.50 -3.40
CA LEU A 98 -3.70 9.05 -2.46
C LEU A 98 -3.07 9.51 -1.13
N ALA A 99 -1.97 8.90 -0.71
CA ALA A 99 -1.28 9.25 0.52
C ALA A 99 -0.42 10.53 0.41
N LYS A 100 0.09 10.86 -0.78
CA LYS A 100 0.86 12.09 -1.05
C LYS A 100 0.03 13.35 -0.82
#